data_AF-A0A9E1K9F7-F1
#
_entry.id   AF-A0A9E1K9F7-F1
#
_cell.length_a   1.000
_cell.length_b   1.000
_cell.length_c   1.000
_cell.angle_alpha   90.00
_cell.angle_beta   90.00
_cell.angle_gamma   90.00
#
_symmetry.space_group_name_H-M   'P 1'
#
loop_
_entity.id
_entity.type
_entity.pdbx_description
1 polymer ?
#
loop_
_entity_poly.entity_id
_entity_poly.type
_entity_poly.pdbx_seq_one_letter_code
_entity_poly.pdbx_strand_id
1 'polypeptide(L)'
;FIEKIETGKPWGDGGKMTFDFAICDITQKMGVVRKPSKAEKKAGGLVKIINQDADILHNPHGYSVVGASRKTLFNKPLPSKGDVADVTKNIARLKQKKDKHFFLQCDQHNYMEADARIVWNPYYAITGADGSFKIDGVPAGKYKVTAWQPYVGESSQEVTVGSGAAKADFTLTAK
;
A
#
# COMPACT_ATOMS: atom_id res chain seq x y z
N PHE A 1 2.77 -4.81 9.77
CA PHE A 1 3.54 -3.55 9.86
C PHE A 1 3.70 -3.14 11.31
N ILE A 2 4.70 -2.35 11.64
CA ILE A 2 4.94 -1.86 12.99
C ILE A 2 4.31 -0.48 13.17
N GLU A 3 3.50 -0.30 14.21
CA GLU A 3 2.90 0.99 14.54
C GLU A 3 3.88 1.89 15.31
N LYS A 4 3.85 3.19 15.00
CA LYS A 4 4.50 4.26 15.79
C LYS A 4 6.00 4.06 16.08
N ILE A 5 6.76 3.63 15.07
CA ILE A 5 8.22 3.68 15.09
C ILE A 5 8.72 4.88 14.30
N GLU A 6 9.44 5.78 14.96
CA GLU A 6 9.88 7.07 14.39
C GLU A 6 11.36 7.07 13.99
N THR A 7 12.11 6.05 14.40
CA THR A 7 13.57 5.98 14.24
C THR A 7 14.03 4.71 13.51
N GLY A 8 15.28 4.74 13.05
CA GLY A 8 16.00 3.61 12.44
C GLY A 8 16.11 3.73 10.92
N LYS A 9 15.82 2.67 10.16
CA LYS A 9 16.20 2.59 8.73
C LYS A 9 15.46 3.61 7.85
N PRO A 10 16.10 4.13 6.78
CA PRO A 10 15.43 4.99 5.80
C PRO A 10 14.44 4.19 4.95
N TRP A 11 13.59 4.90 4.19
CA TRP A 11 12.64 4.25 3.28
C TRP A 11 13.31 3.47 2.15
N GLY A 12 14.44 3.93 1.61
CA GLY A 12 14.99 3.39 0.37
C GLY A 12 13.92 3.34 -0.72
N ASP A 13 13.73 2.17 -1.33
CA ASP A 13 12.65 1.90 -2.30
C ASP A 13 11.32 1.46 -1.64
N GLY A 14 11.28 1.33 -0.31
CA GLY A 14 10.08 0.99 0.42
C GLY A 14 8.92 1.94 0.10
N GLY A 15 7.75 1.37 -0.16
CA GLY A 15 6.53 2.06 -0.54
C GLY A 15 6.48 2.54 -1.98
N LYS A 16 7.51 2.27 -2.81
CA LYS A 16 7.39 2.41 -4.26
C LYS A 16 6.51 1.29 -4.79
N MET A 17 5.48 1.66 -5.56
CA MET A 17 4.48 0.73 -6.06
C MET A 17 4.17 1.05 -7.52
N THR A 18 4.14 0.01 -8.35
CA THR A 18 3.60 0.09 -9.71
C THR A 18 2.44 -0.89 -9.79
N PHE A 19 1.26 -0.39 -10.19
CA PHE A 19 0.09 -1.21 -10.49
C PHE A 19 0.01 -1.39 -12.00
N ASP A 20 0.19 -2.61 -12.47
CA ASP A 20 0.04 -2.95 -13.89
C ASP A 20 -1.37 -3.44 -14.15
N PHE A 21 -2.06 -2.71 -15.03
CA PHE A 21 -3.37 -3.06 -15.56
C PHE A 21 -3.12 -3.89 -16.81
N ALA A 22 -3.33 -5.20 -16.71
CA ALA A 22 -3.07 -6.17 -17.76
C ALA A 22 -4.19 -7.19 -17.79
N ILE A 23 -4.56 -7.67 -18.98
CA ILE A 23 -5.66 -8.60 -19.22
C ILE A 23 -6.98 -8.14 -18.58
N CYS A 24 -7.24 -6.83 -18.60
CA CYS A 24 -8.34 -6.21 -17.87
C CYS A 24 -8.33 -6.54 -16.37
N ASP A 25 -7.17 -6.68 -15.76
CA ASP A 25 -7.02 -6.88 -14.31
C ASP A 25 -5.84 -6.11 -13.71
N ILE A 26 -5.86 -5.90 -12.39
CA ILE A 26 -4.74 -5.34 -11.64
C ILE A 26 -3.90 -6.49 -11.10
N THR A 27 -2.69 -6.64 -11.63
CA THR A 27 -1.81 -7.76 -11.27
C THR A 27 -1.36 -7.70 -9.80
N GLN A 28 -1.12 -6.50 -9.26
CA GLN A 28 -0.78 -6.32 -7.84
C GLN A 28 -2.03 -6.07 -6.99
N LYS A 29 -2.72 -7.16 -6.63
CA LYS A 29 -3.94 -7.14 -5.80
C LYS A 29 -3.73 -6.56 -4.40
N MET A 30 -2.57 -6.78 -3.82
CA MET A 30 -2.20 -6.33 -2.48
C MET A 30 -0.90 -5.54 -2.53
N GLY A 31 -0.87 -4.37 -1.90
CA GLY A 31 0.28 -3.49 -1.90
C GLY A 31 0.46 -2.68 -0.63
N VAL A 32 1.43 -1.77 -0.69
CA VAL A 32 1.70 -0.79 0.35
C VAL A 32 1.94 0.57 -0.30
N VAL A 33 1.28 1.60 0.22
CA VAL A 33 1.45 2.99 -0.20
C VAL A 33 1.92 3.80 1.00
N ARG A 34 2.71 4.84 0.75
CA ARG A 34 3.06 5.82 1.77
C ARG A 34 2.96 7.23 1.25
N LYS A 35 2.96 8.18 2.18
CA LYS A 35 3.12 9.58 1.82
C LYS A 35 4.52 9.81 1.22
N PRO A 36 4.63 10.49 0.07
CA PRO A 36 5.92 10.87 -0.49
C PRO A 36 6.62 11.90 0.38
N SER A 37 7.95 11.83 0.37
CA SER A 37 8.81 12.93 0.82
C SER A 37 8.62 14.17 -0.07
N LYS A 38 9.15 15.31 0.38
CA LYS A 38 9.12 16.56 -0.42
C LYS A 38 9.85 16.40 -1.76
N ALA A 39 10.96 15.65 -1.77
CA ALA A 39 11.74 15.36 -2.97
C ALA A 39 10.98 14.45 -3.93
N GLU A 40 10.41 13.34 -3.44
CA GLU A 40 9.61 12.42 -4.26
C GLU A 40 8.33 13.07 -4.81
N LYS A 41 7.69 13.96 -4.03
CA LYS A 41 6.56 14.74 -4.55
C LYS A 41 6.94 15.56 -5.78
N LYS A 42 8.19 16.07 -5.85
CA LYS A 42 8.69 16.83 -7.01
C LYS A 42 9.10 15.90 -8.15
N ALA A 43 9.83 14.82 -7.83
CA ALA A 43 10.41 13.90 -8.80
C ALA A 43 9.41 12.90 -9.42
N GLY A 44 8.36 12.53 -8.68
CA GLY A 44 7.47 11.43 -9.05
C GLY A 44 8.05 10.05 -8.74
N GLY A 45 7.42 9.01 -9.28
CA GLY A 45 7.91 7.64 -9.30
C GLY A 45 7.62 6.81 -8.04
N LEU A 46 6.89 7.34 -7.05
CA LEU A 46 6.53 6.58 -5.86
C LEU A 46 5.34 5.66 -6.12
N VAL A 47 4.27 6.16 -6.74
CA VAL A 47 3.13 5.32 -7.13
C VAL A 47 2.78 5.59 -8.57
N LYS A 48 2.86 4.53 -9.38
CA LYS A 48 2.55 4.54 -10.81
C LYS A 48 1.46 3.52 -11.10
N ILE A 49 0.63 3.83 -12.09
CA ILE A 49 -0.29 2.89 -12.70
C ILE A 49 0.05 2.86 -14.18
N ILE A 50 0.16 1.67 -14.76
CA ILE A 50 0.54 1.47 -16.16
C ILE A 50 -0.54 0.63 -16.84
N ASN A 51 -1.03 1.10 -17.99
CA ASN A 51 -1.86 0.29 -18.86
C ASN A 51 -0.97 -0.62 -19.72
N GLN A 52 -1.16 -1.94 -19.64
CA GLN A 52 -0.44 -2.93 -20.43
C GLN A 52 -1.29 -3.53 -21.56
N ASP A 53 -2.58 -3.20 -21.62
CA ASP A 53 -3.55 -3.71 -22.57
C ASP A 53 -3.58 -2.87 -23.86
N ALA A 54 -3.43 -3.52 -25.01
CA ALA A 54 -3.24 -2.86 -26.31
C ALA A 54 -4.39 -1.93 -26.70
N ASP A 55 -5.63 -2.44 -26.60
CA ASP A 55 -6.82 -1.79 -27.17
C ASP A 55 -7.91 -1.53 -26.11
N ILE A 56 -7.51 -1.54 -24.84
CA ILE A 56 -8.43 -1.38 -23.71
C ILE A 56 -8.08 -0.11 -22.96
N LEU A 57 -9.02 0.83 -22.95
CA LEU A 57 -8.94 2.03 -22.13
C LEU A 57 -9.21 1.67 -20.67
N HIS A 58 -8.32 2.13 -19.80
CA HIS A 58 -8.53 2.04 -18.36
C HIS A 58 -8.70 3.42 -17.75
N ASN A 59 -9.39 3.47 -16.61
CA ASN A 59 -9.59 4.69 -15.85
C ASN A 59 -9.30 4.43 -14.36
N PRO A 60 -8.02 4.30 -13.96
CA PRO A 60 -7.66 4.11 -12.56
C PRO A 60 -8.15 5.26 -11.66
N HIS A 61 -8.92 4.88 -10.66
CA HIS A 61 -9.47 5.71 -9.62
C HIS A 61 -8.94 5.25 -8.27
N GLY A 62 -8.08 6.07 -7.67
CA GLY A 62 -7.54 5.80 -6.35
C GLY A 62 -8.34 6.48 -5.25
N TYR A 63 -8.59 5.79 -4.16
CA TYR A 63 -9.34 6.25 -3.00
C TYR A 63 -8.54 6.09 -1.71
N SER A 64 -8.79 6.99 -0.75
CA SER A 64 -8.54 6.71 0.67
C SER A 64 -9.85 6.24 1.29
N VAL A 65 -9.82 5.09 1.95
CA VAL A 65 -11.00 4.44 2.54
C VAL A 65 -10.95 4.54 4.06
N VAL A 66 -12.08 4.95 4.66
CA VAL A 66 -12.29 4.99 6.11
C VAL A 66 -13.70 4.50 6.42
N GLY A 67 -13.81 3.30 6.99
CA GLY A 67 -15.11 2.64 7.16
C GLY A 67 -15.82 2.52 5.81
N ALA A 68 -17.09 2.94 5.74
CA ALA A 68 -17.87 2.96 4.50
C ALA A 68 -17.56 4.15 3.56
N SER A 69 -16.72 5.10 3.98
CA SER A 69 -16.44 6.31 3.19
C SER A 69 -15.24 6.11 2.27
N ARG A 70 -15.41 6.46 0.98
CA ARG A 70 -14.34 6.52 -0.02
C ARG A 70 -14.08 7.97 -0.41
N LYS A 71 -12.85 8.44 -0.20
CA LYS A 71 -12.41 9.76 -0.64
C LYS A 71 -11.51 9.63 -1.86
N THR A 72 -11.96 10.14 -3.00
CA THR A 72 -11.15 10.21 -4.23
C THR A 72 -9.81 10.89 -3.97
N LEU A 73 -8.73 10.19 -4.32
CA LEU A 73 -7.35 10.67 -4.37
C LEU A 73 -6.98 11.18 -5.78
N PHE A 74 -7.39 10.44 -6.81
CA PHE A 74 -7.24 10.77 -8.22
C PHE A 74 -8.22 9.94 -9.05
N ASN A 75 -8.46 10.39 -10.27
CA ASN A 75 -9.14 9.66 -11.33
C ASN A 75 -8.41 10.04 -12.64
N LYS A 76 -7.86 9.06 -13.36
CA LYS A 76 -6.92 9.29 -14.47
C LYS A 76 -7.23 8.36 -15.64
N PRO A 77 -7.48 8.89 -16.86
CA PRO A 77 -7.63 8.04 -18.03
C PRO A 77 -6.26 7.52 -18.51
N LEU A 78 -6.22 6.25 -18.89
CA LEU A 78 -5.10 5.56 -19.54
C LEU A 78 -5.62 4.88 -20.82
N PRO A 79 -5.83 5.65 -21.91
CA PRO A 79 -6.47 5.15 -23.12
C PRO A 79 -5.69 4.05 -23.86
N SER A 80 -4.37 4.02 -23.77
CA SER A 80 -3.53 3.16 -24.60
C SER A 80 -2.52 2.36 -23.76
N LYS A 81 -2.08 1.22 -24.30
CA LYS A 81 -0.92 0.50 -23.77
C LYS A 81 0.30 1.40 -23.64
N GLY A 82 0.97 1.30 -22.50
CA GLY A 82 2.14 2.09 -22.15
C GLY A 82 1.81 3.41 -21.46
N ASP A 83 0.55 3.83 -21.42
CA ASP A 83 0.17 5.04 -20.68
C ASP A 83 0.47 4.87 -19.19
N VAL A 84 1.07 5.90 -18.60
CA VAL A 84 1.47 5.91 -17.19
C VAL A 84 0.76 7.05 -16.46
N ALA A 85 0.02 6.69 -15.41
CA ALA A 85 -0.43 7.63 -14.39
C ALA A 85 0.55 7.62 -13.21
N ASP A 86 1.42 8.62 -13.12
CA ASP A 86 2.17 8.89 -11.89
C ASP A 86 1.30 9.70 -10.92
N VAL A 87 0.87 9.04 -9.85
CA VAL A 87 -0.06 9.60 -8.85
C VAL A 87 0.66 10.02 -7.56
N THR A 88 2.00 10.07 -7.58
CA THR A 88 2.83 10.46 -6.43
C THR A 88 2.40 11.80 -5.85
N LYS A 89 2.12 12.80 -6.69
CA LYS A 89 1.65 14.12 -6.24
C LYS A 89 0.25 14.04 -5.59
N ASN A 90 -0.63 13.20 -6.12
CA ASN A 90 -2.01 13.05 -5.63
C ASN A 90 -2.06 12.44 -4.22
N ILE A 91 -1.16 11.51 -3.92
CA ILE A 91 -1.07 10.87 -2.59
C ILE A 91 -0.26 11.70 -1.57
N ALA A 92 0.32 12.84 -1.95
CA ALA A 92 1.00 13.74 -1.01
C ALA A 92 0.06 14.36 0.05
N ARG A 93 -1.26 14.26 -0.14
CA ARG A 93 -2.28 14.79 0.78
C ARG A 93 -2.73 13.82 1.87
N LEU A 94 -2.17 12.61 1.90
CA LEU A 94 -2.45 11.63 2.95
C LEU A 94 -2.09 12.18 4.34
N LYS A 95 -2.88 11.79 5.34
CA LYS A 95 -2.82 12.20 6.74
C LYS A 95 -2.82 10.98 7.65
N GLN A 96 -1.77 10.86 8.48
CA GLN A 96 -1.53 9.70 9.35
C GLN A 96 -2.69 9.32 10.25
N LYS A 97 -3.41 10.31 10.81
CA LYS A 97 -4.53 10.06 11.70
C LYS A 97 -5.82 9.63 10.98
N LYS A 98 -5.90 9.76 9.65
CA LYS A 98 -7.13 9.56 8.88
C LYS A 98 -7.01 8.44 7.85
N ASP A 99 -5.94 8.44 7.08
CA ASP A 99 -5.81 7.58 5.90
C ASP A 99 -5.01 6.33 6.24
N LYS A 100 -5.64 5.15 6.11
CA LYS A 100 -5.06 3.85 6.45
C LYS A 100 -5.14 2.82 5.32
N HIS A 101 -6.11 2.98 4.43
CA HIS A 101 -6.41 2.04 3.36
C HIS A 101 -6.49 2.81 2.05
N PHE A 102 -5.64 2.43 1.10
CA PHE A 102 -5.68 2.87 -0.28
C PHE A 102 -6.41 1.80 -1.10
N PHE A 103 -7.43 2.19 -1.82
CA PHE A 103 -8.19 1.31 -2.71
C PHE A 103 -8.07 1.84 -4.13
N LEU A 104 -7.74 0.97 -5.08
CA LEU A 104 -7.63 1.29 -6.49
C LEU A 104 -8.67 0.49 -7.26
N GLN A 105 -9.47 1.19 -8.07
CA GLN A 105 -10.47 0.61 -8.94
C GLN A 105 -10.31 1.16 -10.36
N CYS A 106 -10.68 0.39 -11.38
CA CYS A 106 -10.92 0.93 -12.71
C CYS A 106 -12.40 1.31 -12.88
N ASP A 107 -12.72 2.57 -13.18
CA ASP A 107 -14.12 2.99 -13.37
C ASP A 107 -14.78 2.42 -14.65
N GLN A 108 -13.97 1.94 -15.62
CA GLN A 108 -14.48 1.29 -16.84
C GLN A 108 -14.70 -0.21 -16.65
N HIS A 109 -13.99 -0.81 -15.71
CA HIS A 109 -13.97 -2.24 -15.44
C HIS A 109 -14.05 -2.41 -13.93
N ASN A 110 -15.23 -2.22 -13.36
CA ASN A 110 -15.41 -2.07 -11.91
C ASN A 110 -14.95 -3.28 -11.08
N TYR A 111 -14.68 -4.42 -11.72
CA TYR A 111 -14.12 -5.63 -11.11
C TYR A 111 -12.59 -5.58 -10.93
N MET A 112 -11.91 -4.65 -11.61
CA MET A 112 -10.47 -4.41 -11.46
C MET A 112 -10.22 -3.66 -10.17
N GLU A 113 -9.86 -4.40 -9.13
CA GLU A 113 -9.64 -3.86 -7.80
C GLU A 113 -8.29 -4.28 -7.24
N ALA A 114 -7.67 -3.37 -6.48
CA ALA A 114 -6.48 -3.63 -5.69
C ALA A 114 -6.49 -2.82 -4.40
N ASP A 115 -5.93 -3.40 -3.36
CA ASP A 115 -5.86 -2.85 -2.03
C ASP A 115 -4.42 -2.59 -1.62
N ALA A 116 -4.17 -1.47 -0.95
CA ALA A 116 -2.89 -1.23 -0.31
C ALA A 116 -3.04 -0.67 1.09
N ARG A 117 -2.16 -1.12 1.97
CA ARG A 117 -2.04 -0.50 3.30
C ARG A 117 -1.31 0.81 3.18
N ILE A 118 -1.86 1.87 3.78
CA ILE A 118 -1.13 3.13 3.95
C ILE A 118 -0.27 3.01 5.20
N VAL A 119 1.05 3.04 5.02
CA VAL A 119 2.04 2.94 6.10
C VAL A 119 2.78 4.26 6.29
N TRP A 120 3.33 4.43 7.50
CA TRP A 120 3.92 5.70 7.96
C TRP A 120 5.37 5.57 8.39
N ASN A 121 5.93 4.37 8.31
CA ASN A 121 7.33 4.06 8.56
C ASN A 121 7.75 2.84 7.70
N PRO A 122 9.04 2.62 7.46
CA PRO A 122 9.53 1.56 6.57
C PRO A 122 9.53 0.15 7.18
N TYR A 123 8.89 -0.05 8.33
CA TYR A 123 8.84 -1.35 9.01
C TYR A 123 7.52 -2.05 8.71
N TYR A 124 7.45 -2.57 7.50
CA TYR A 124 6.33 -3.37 7.03
C TYR A 124 6.84 -4.52 6.16
N ALA A 125 5.97 -5.48 5.93
CA ALA A 125 6.14 -6.55 4.96
C ALA A 125 4.78 -6.83 4.33
N ILE A 126 4.79 -7.27 3.07
CA ILE A 126 3.68 -7.96 2.43
C ILE A 126 3.97 -9.45 2.63
N THR A 127 2.98 -10.21 3.09
CA THR A 127 3.14 -11.64 3.33
C THR A 127 3.34 -12.40 2.02
N GLY A 128 4.12 -13.47 2.06
CA GLY A 128 4.17 -14.45 0.98
C GLY A 128 2.84 -15.18 0.83
N ALA A 129 2.72 -15.98 -0.23
CA ALA A 129 1.54 -16.83 -0.47
C ALA A 129 1.32 -17.87 0.65
N ASP A 130 2.39 -18.24 1.36
CA ASP A 130 2.38 -19.11 2.54
C ASP A 130 2.10 -18.36 3.86
N GLY A 131 1.85 -17.06 3.80
CA GLY A 131 1.64 -16.19 4.97
C GLY A 131 2.92 -15.74 5.67
N SER A 132 4.10 -16.19 5.22
CA SER A 132 5.38 -15.82 5.85
C SER A 132 5.69 -14.33 5.64
N PHE A 133 6.37 -13.72 6.62
CA PHE A 133 6.83 -12.34 6.52
C PHE A 133 8.13 -12.13 7.29
N LYS A 134 8.88 -11.10 6.90
CA LYS A 134 10.10 -10.67 7.59
C LYS A 134 10.21 -9.15 7.56
N ILE A 135 10.50 -8.55 8.71
CA ILE A 135 10.77 -7.11 8.82
C ILE A 135 12.16 -6.96 9.43
N ASP A 136 13.12 -6.56 8.60
CA ASP A 136 14.53 -6.43 9.01
C ASP A 136 14.87 -5.05 9.59
N GLY A 137 15.93 -5.03 10.39
CA GLY A 137 16.54 -3.81 10.93
C GLY A 137 15.68 -3.08 11.96
N VAL A 138 14.74 -3.79 12.61
CA VAL A 138 13.92 -3.22 13.69
C VAL A 138 14.84 -2.97 14.89
N PRO A 139 14.91 -1.72 15.42
CA PRO A 139 15.66 -1.42 16.63
C PRO A 139 15.13 -2.23 17.83
N ALA A 140 15.95 -2.41 18.86
CA ALA A 140 15.48 -3.04 20.09
C ALA A 140 14.42 -2.17 20.78
N GLY A 141 13.35 -2.81 21.28
CA GLY A 141 12.24 -2.11 21.90
C GLY A 141 10.96 -2.92 21.96
N LYS A 142 9.93 -2.35 22.59
CA LYS A 142 8.58 -2.93 22.63
C LYS A 142 7.70 -2.24 21.59
N TYR A 143 7.11 -3.02 20.69
CA TYR A 143 6.36 -2.50 19.56
C TYR A 143 4.97 -3.13 19.47
N LYS A 144 4.02 -2.35 18.94
CA LYS A 144 2.75 -2.90 18.48
C LYS A 144 2.87 -3.27 17.00
N VAL A 145 2.75 -4.55 16.70
CA VAL A 145 2.79 -5.10 15.34
C VAL A 145 1.38 -5.45 14.92
N THR A 146 0.99 -5.01 13.72
CA THR A 146 -0.37 -5.17 13.21
C THR A 146 -0.35 -5.87 11.84
N ALA A 147 -1.09 -6.97 11.73
CA ALA A 147 -1.48 -7.58 10.47
C ALA A 147 -2.79 -6.95 9.99
N TRP A 148 -2.94 -6.79 8.68
CA TRP A 148 -4.13 -6.18 8.07
C TRP A 148 -4.46 -6.86 6.75
N GLN A 149 -5.75 -7.11 6.53
CA GLN A 149 -6.33 -7.53 5.26
C GLN A 149 -7.63 -6.73 5.04
N PRO A 150 -7.91 -6.22 3.83
CA PRO A 150 -8.98 -5.24 3.58
C PRO A 150 -10.39 -5.69 3.99
N TYR A 151 -10.71 -6.98 3.86
CA TYR A 151 -12.03 -7.55 4.13
C TYR A 151 -12.13 -8.20 5.52
N VAL A 152 -11.01 -8.61 6.13
CA VAL A 152 -10.96 -9.23 7.45
C VAL A 152 -10.68 -8.22 8.57
N GLY A 153 -9.93 -7.16 8.27
CA GLY A 153 -9.58 -6.11 9.22
C GLY A 153 -8.16 -6.25 9.78
N GLU A 154 -7.98 -5.78 11.03
CA GLU A 154 -6.67 -5.71 11.70
C GLU A 154 -6.58 -6.71 12.85
N SER A 155 -5.41 -7.31 13.04
CA SER A 155 -5.03 -8.05 14.24
C SER A 155 -3.70 -7.52 14.76
N SER A 156 -3.62 -7.20 16.05
CA SER A 156 -2.46 -6.53 16.65
C SER A 156 -1.92 -7.30 17.83
N GLN A 157 -0.60 -7.32 17.97
CA GLN A 157 0.12 -7.92 19.09
C GLN A 157 1.24 -7.00 19.58
N GLU A 158 1.55 -7.07 20.88
CA GLU A 158 2.78 -6.47 21.41
C GLU A 158 3.95 -7.45 21.21
N VAL A 159 5.05 -6.96 20.63
CA VAL A 159 6.25 -7.74 20.34
C VAL A 159 7.45 -7.00 20.90
N THR A 160 8.28 -7.71 21.67
CA THR A 160 9.55 -7.18 22.18
C THR A 160 10.69 -7.64 21.28
N VAL A 161 11.40 -6.69 20.69
CA VAL A 161 12.61 -6.93 19.89
C VAL A 161 13.82 -6.72 20.78
N GLY A 162 14.65 -7.77 20.93
CA GLY A 162 15.91 -7.73 21.67
C GLY A 162 17.12 -7.74 20.73
N SER A 163 18.18 -8.44 21.11
CA SER A 163 19.40 -8.62 20.29
C SER A 163 19.25 -9.69 19.20
N GLY A 164 18.14 -10.45 19.18
CA GLY A 164 17.88 -11.52 18.23
C GLY A 164 16.54 -11.39 17.50
N ALA A 165 16.19 -12.40 16.70
CA ALA A 165 14.93 -12.44 16.00
C ALA A 165 13.75 -12.54 16.97
N ALA A 166 12.76 -11.66 16.80
CA ALA A 166 11.46 -11.78 17.44
C ALA A 166 10.49 -12.53 16.51
N LYS A 167 9.58 -13.32 17.09
CA LYS A 167 8.52 -14.02 16.37
C LYS A 167 7.15 -13.42 16.72
N ALA A 168 6.26 -13.38 15.74
CA ALA A 168 4.88 -12.99 15.91
C ALA A 168 4.03 -13.75 14.89
N ASP A 169 2.93 -14.34 15.34
CA ASP A 169 2.02 -15.15 14.55
C ASP A 169 0.64 -14.51 14.60
N PHE A 170 0.04 -14.26 13.43
CA PHE A 170 -1.24 -13.58 13.33
C PHE A 170 -2.27 -14.50 12.71
N THR A 171 -3.41 -14.65 13.39
CA THR A 171 -4.64 -15.21 12.81
C THR A 171 -5.58 -14.08 12.48
N LEU A 172 -6.06 -14.05 11.23
CA LEU A 172 -7.07 -13.12 10.76
C LEU A 172 -8.37 -13.91 10.53
N THR A 173 -9.38 -13.67 11.36
CA THR A 173 -10.67 -14.35 11.27
C THR A 173 -11.68 -13.45 10.59
N ALA A 174 -12.16 -13.87 9.41
CA ALA A 174 -13.28 -13.20 8.75
C ALA A 174 -14.52 -13.27 9.66
N LYS A 175 -15.24 -12.16 9.77
CA LYS A 175 -16.50 -12.10 10.52
C LYS A 175 -17.66 -12.62 9.71
#